data_AF-A0A4V1SP28-F1
#
_entry.id   AF-A0A4V1SP28-F1
#
_cell.length_a   1.000
_cell.length_b   1.000
_cell.length_c   1.000
_cell.angle_alpha   90.00
_cell.angle_beta   90.00
_cell.angle_gamma   90.00
#
_symmetry.space_group_name_H-M   'P 1'
#
loop_
_entity.id
_entity.type
_entity.pdbx_description
1 polymer ?
#
loop_
_entity_poly.entity_id
_entity_poly.type
_entity_poly.pdbx_seq_one_letter_code
_entity_poly.pdbx_strand_id
1 'polypeptide(L)'
;VMVQPVLLDYGAVAEEIGWIGDESGLTNAKRILARKGSFPLRIHYLEPFLPADFPGRKAIAAESRRLIEAALLESLGKPLRPFAFDVAPVRYTPARGGDSPAAS
;
A
#
# COMPACT_ATOMS: atom_id res chain seq x y z
N VAL A 1 3.90 -1.71 -23.83
CA VAL A 1 4.17 -0.83 -22.65
C VAL A 1 4.81 -1.69 -21.58
N MET A 2 5.82 -1.17 -20.87
CA MET A 2 6.45 -1.84 -19.73
C MET A 2 5.85 -1.33 -18.43
N VAL A 3 5.87 -2.14 -17.38
CA VAL A 3 5.50 -1.71 -16.03
C VAL A 3 6.78 -1.45 -15.25
N GLN A 4 6.91 -0.25 -14.69
CA GLN A 4 8.04 0.19 -13.87
C GLN A 4 7.59 0.25 -12.41
N PRO A 5 7.93 -0.73 -11.56
CA PRO A 5 7.70 -0.63 -10.13
C PRO A 5 8.59 0.45 -9.52
N VAL A 6 8.07 1.18 -8.54
CA VAL A 6 8.79 2.26 -7.86
C VAL A 6 8.56 2.13 -6.36
N LEU A 7 9.65 2.10 -5.60
CA LEU A 7 9.62 2.22 -4.13
C LEU A 7 9.87 3.68 -3.74
N LEU A 8 8.95 4.20 -2.93
CA LEU A 8 9.07 5.51 -2.28
C LEU A 8 9.51 5.30 -0.83
N ASP A 9 10.77 5.60 -0.55
CA ASP A 9 11.37 5.40 0.76
C ASP A 9 11.55 6.74 1.49
N TYR A 10 10.71 6.92 2.51
CA TYR A 10 10.67 8.10 3.37
C TYR A 10 11.55 7.96 4.63
N GLY A 11 12.30 6.86 4.76
CA GLY A 11 13.20 6.60 5.87
C GLY A 11 12.53 6.72 7.25
N ALA A 12 13.21 7.40 8.17
CA ALA A 12 12.79 7.50 9.57
C ALA A 12 11.44 8.22 9.78
N VAL A 13 11.00 9.06 8.82
CA VAL A 13 9.72 9.77 8.93
C VAL A 13 8.54 9.00 8.34
N ALA A 14 8.77 7.82 7.76
CA ALA A 14 7.74 7.04 7.05
C ALA A 14 6.48 6.78 7.91
N GLU A 15 6.65 6.47 9.19
CA GLU A 15 5.51 6.21 10.09
C GLU A 15 4.79 7.49 10.49
N GLU A 16 5.53 8.59 10.64
CA GLU A 16 4.93 9.89 10.91
C GLU A 16 4.07 10.30 9.71
N ILE A 17 4.58 10.19 8.48
CA ILE A 17 3.82 10.66 7.31
C ILE A 17 2.71 9.70 6.84
N GLY A 18 2.75 8.46 7.31
CA GLY A 18 1.80 7.42 6.95
C GLY A 18 0.40 7.78 7.42
N TRP A 19 -0.57 7.66 6.53
CA TRP A 19 -1.98 7.72 6.91
C TRP A 19 -2.46 6.29 7.24
N ILE A 20 -2.41 5.94 8.52
CA ILE A 20 -2.67 4.58 9.03
C ILE A 20 -3.66 4.62 10.21
N GLY A 21 -4.43 3.55 10.41
CA GLY A 21 -5.42 3.43 11.48
C GLY A 21 -6.68 4.29 11.24
N ASP A 22 -7.28 4.78 12.32
CA ASP A 22 -8.54 5.55 12.31
C ASP A 22 -8.36 7.07 12.13
N GLU A 23 -7.15 7.54 11.82
CA GLU A 23 -6.91 8.97 11.56
C GLU A 23 -7.76 9.43 10.36
N SER A 24 -8.42 10.60 10.45
CA SER A 24 -9.11 11.15 9.28
C SER A 24 -8.11 11.70 8.26
N GLY A 25 -8.41 11.61 6.97
CA GLY A 25 -7.53 12.16 5.93
C GLY A 25 -7.27 13.66 6.08
N LEU A 26 -8.24 14.43 6.61
CA LEU A 26 -8.08 15.85 6.91
C LEU A 26 -7.11 16.09 8.07
N THR A 27 -7.16 15.24 9.10
CA THR A 27 -6.23 15.30 10.25
C THR A 27 -4.81 15.01 9.79
N ASN A 28 -4.61 13.94 9.02
CA ASN A 28 -3.32 13.60 8.43
C ASN A 28 -2.80 14.76 7.56
N ALA A 29 -3.62 15.26 6.63
CA ALA A 29 -3.23 16.36 5.75
C ALA A 29 -2.80 17.61 6.53
N LYS A 30 -3.56 18.03 7.56
CA LYS A 30 -3.18 19.16 8.42
C LYS A 30 -1.84 18.92 9.11
N ARG A 31 -1.62 17.71 9.62
CA ARG A 31 -0.39 17.34 10.33
C ARG A 31 0.83 17.38 9.41
N ILE A 32 0.72 16.84 8.19
CA ILE A 32 1.80 16.87 7.21
C ILE A 32 2.08 18.30 6.73
N LEU A 33 1.05 19.08 6.42
CA LEU A 33 1.21 20.44 5.89
C LEU A 33 1.66 21.46 6.95
N ALA A 34 1.34 21.25 8.22
CA ALA A 34 1.81 22.09 9.33
C ALA A 34 3.20 21.70 9.83
N ARG A 35 3.78 20.60 9.34
CA ARG A 35 5.11 20.14 9.75
C ARG A 35 6.16 21.17 9.36
N LYS A 36 7.03 21.51 10.30
CA LYS A 36 8.18 22.38 10.03
C LYS A 36 9.31 21.58 9.36
N GLY A 37 9.94 22.19 8.35
CA GLY A 37 11.10 21.64 7.66
C GLY A 37 10.74 20.71 6.50
N SER A 38 11.77 20.16 5.88
CA SER A 38 11.66 19.17 4.80
C SER A 38 12.17 17.80 5.27
N PHE A 39 11.88 16.76 4.52
CA PHE A 39 12.43 15.42 4.72
C PHE A 39 12.90 14.85 3.38
N PRO A 40 13.95 14.02 3.37
CA PRO A 40 14.40 13.35 2.16
C PRO A 40 13.40 12.25 1.76
N LEU A 41 13.13 12.14 0.47
CA LEU A 41 12.46 11.01 -0.16
C LEU A 41 13.44 10.35 -1.13
N ARG A 42 13.74 9.07 -0.91
CA ARG A 42 14.49 8.25 -1.87
C ARG A 42 13.50 7.54 -2.79
N ILE A 43 13.70 7.69 -4.09
CA ILE A 43 12.86 7.04 -5.11
C ILE A 43 13.72 5.95 -5.77
N HIS A 44 13.31 4.70 -5.61
CA HIS A 44 13.99 3.55 -6.20
C HIS A 44 13.19 3.07 -7.41
N TYR A 45 13.76 3.24 -8.60
CA TYR A 45 13.25 2.64 -9.83
C TYR A 45 13.75 1.20 -9.90
N LEU A 46 12.84 0.23 -9.89
CA LEU A 46 13.19 -1.19 -9.92
C LEU A 46 13.37 -1.68 -11.37
N GLU A 47 13.63 -2.96 -11.61
CA GLU A 47 13.66 -3.47 -12.98
C GLU A 47 12.24 -3.46 -13.59
N PRO A 48 12.03 -2.89 -14.78
CA PRO A 48 10.75 -3.00 -15.48
C PRO A 48 10.42 -4.44 -15.86
N PHE A 49 9.14 -4.79 -15.88
CA PHE A 49 8.69 -6.09 -16.38
C PHE A 49 7.63 -5.97 -17.47
N LEU A 50 7.51 -7.03 -18.27
CA LEU A 50 6.55 -7.10 -19.35
C LEU A 50 5.17 -7.52 -18.79
N PRO A 51 4.12 -6.69 -18.91
CA PRO A 51 2.80 -7.03 -18.36
C PRO A 51 2.15 -8.23 -19.05
N ALA A 52 2.61 -8.64 -20.24
CA ALA A 52 2.10 -9.80 -20.95
C ALA A 52 2.34 -11.13 -20.19
N ASP A 53 3.35 -11.17 -19.33
CA ASP A 53 3.67 -12.35 -18.51
C ASP A 53 2.73 -12.48 -17.30
N PHE A 54 1.89 -11.47 -17.03
CA PHE A 54 1.03 -11.37 -15.85
C PHE A 54 -0.43 -11.13 -16.28
N PRO A 55 -1.27 -12.18 -16.34
CA PRO A 55 -2.61 -12.06 -16.91
C PRO A 55 -3.53 -11.16 -16.07
N GLY A 56 -3.73 -9.94 -16.56
CA GLY A 56 -4.69 -8.97 -16.03
C GLY A 56 -4.14 -8.05 -14.93
N ARG A 57 -4.92 -7.02 -14.61
CA ARG A 57 -4.51 -5.92 -13.69
C ARG A 57 -4.12 -6.40 -12.30
N LYS A 58 -4.77 -7.45 -11.78
CA LYS A 58 -4.47 -7.99 -10.45
C LYS A 58 -3.12 -8.71 -10.41
N ALA A 59 -2.78 -9.46 -11.45
CA ALA A 59 -1.50 -10.15 -11.55
C ALA A 59 -0.35 -9.14 -11.67
N ILE A 60 -0.52 -8.12 -12.51
CA ILE A 60 0.44 -7.01 -12.63
C ILE A 60 0.63 -6.30 -11.28
N ALA A 61 -0.45 -5.99 -10.57
CA ALA A 61 -0.36 -5.34 -9.26
C ALA A 61 0.33 -6.21 -8.21
N ALA A 62 0.07 -7.52 -8.22
CA ALA A 62 0.71 -8.48 -7.32
C ALA A 62 2.22 -8.57 -7.58
N GLU A 63 2.65 -8.59 -8.83
CA GLU A 63 4.08 -8.62 -9.17
C GLU A 63 4.78 -7.32 -8.80
N SER A 64 4.18 -6.16 -9.13
CA SER A 64 4.71 -4.87 -8.70
C SER A 64 4.86 -4.81 -7.18
N ARG A 65 3.88 -5.31 -6.42
CA ARG A 65 3.96 -5.39 -4.96
C ARG A 65 5.10 -6.29 -4.51
N ARG A 66 5.26 -7.48 -5.10
CA ARG A 66 6.33 -8.43 -4.75
C ARG A 66 7.72 -7.80 -4.93
N LEU A 67 7.93 -7.09 -6.03
CA LEU A 67 9.20 -6.41 -6.33
C LEU A 67 9.46 -5.24 -5.36
N ILE A 68 8.44 -4.43 -5.08
CA ILE A 68 8.53 -3.31 -4.13
C ILE A 68 8.81 -3.82 -2.71
N GLU A 69 8.17 -4.92 -2.31
CA GLU A 69 8.36 -5.53 -0.99
C GLU A 69 9.79 -6.05 -0.80
N ALA A 70 10.35 -6.71 -1.80
CA ALA A 70 11.76 -7.15 -1.78
C ALA A 70 12.71 -5.95 -1.62
N ALA A 71 12.53 -4.91 -2.43
CA ALA A 71 13.35 -3.68 -2.33
C ALA A 71 13.17 -2.96 -0.98
N LEU A 72 11.96 -2.98 -0.41
CA LEU A 72 11.69 -2.38 0.89
C LEU A 72 12.41 -3.15 2.02
N LEU A 73 12.40 -4.48 1.99
CA LEU A 73 13.13 -5.31 2.95
C LEU A 73 14.64 -5.02 2.91
N GLU A 74 15.20 -4.92 1.71
CA GLU A 74 16.60 -4.54 1.51
C GLU A 74 16.89 -3.13 2.07
N SER A 75 16.04 -2.14 1.77
CA SER A 75 16.26 -0.76 2.23
C SER A 75 16.10 -0.61 3.75
N LEU A 76 15.21 -1.39 4.37
CA LEU A 76 15.00 -1.36 5.81
C LEU A 76 16.09 -2.09 6.61
N GLY A 77 16.72 -3.12 6.01
CA GLY A 77 17.68 -3.98 6.70
C GLY A 77 17.09 -4.79 7.86
N LYS A 78 15.75 -4.90 7.91
CA LYS A 78 14.98 -5.60 8.95
C LYS A 78 13.66 -6.11 8.35
N PRO A 79 13.03 -7.15 8.94
CA PRO A 79 11.75 -7.65 8.43
C PRO A 79 10.65 -6.58 8.51
N LEU A 80 9.67 -6.70 7.61
CA LEU A 80 8.45 -5.90 7.71
C LEU A 80 7.71 -6.24 9.01
N ARG A 81 7.27 -5.20 9.71
CA ARG A 81 6.37 -5.39 10.85
C ARG A 81 5.00 -5.85 10.35
N PRO A 82 4.30 -6.74 11.08
CA PRO A 82 2.90 -7.01 10.82
C PRO A 82 2.10 -5.71 10.76
N PHE A 83 1.18 -5.61 9.80
CA PHE A 83 0.28 -4.47 9.73
C PHE A 83 -0.63 -4.50 10.97
N ALA A 84 -0.55 -3.44 11.78
CA ALA A 84 -1.12 -3.42 13.13
C ALA A 84 -2.57 -2.94 13.18
N PHE A 85 -3.14 -2.51 12.05
CA PHE A 85 -4.49 -1.94 11.98
C PHE A 85 -5.39 -2.85 11.14
N ASP A 86 -6.58 -3.14 11.61
CA ASP A 86 -7.64 -3.77 10.83
C ASP A 86 -8.52 -2.67 10.21
N VAL A 87 -8.45 -2.51 8.88
CA VAL A 87 -9.36 -1.59 8.20
C VAL A 87 -10.63 -2.35 7.86
N ALA A 88 -11.70 -2.09 8.60
CA ALA A 88 -13.02 -2.60 8.24
C ALA A 88 -13.38 -2.13 6.80
N PRO A 89 -13.93 -3.02 5.95
CA PRO A 89 -14.26 -2.63 4.59
C PRO A 89 -15.26 -1.47 4.59
N VAL A 90 -14.83 -0.34 4.02
CA VAL A 90 -15.60 0.90 3.99
C VAL A 90 -16.92 0.66 3.26
N ARG A 91 -18.05 0.88 3.95
CA ARG A 91 -19.43 0.72 3.44
C ARG A 91 -19.84 -0.71 3.07
N TYR A 92 -19.10 -1.73 3.52
CA TYR A 92 -19.54 -3.11 3.39
C TYR A 92 -20.24 -3.57 4.67
N THR A 93 -21.56 -3.60 4.65
CA THR A 93 -22.34 -4.38 5.62
C THR A 93 -22.56 -5.75 5.01
N PRO A 94 -21.93 -6.83 5.51
CA PRO A 94 -22.28 -8.17 5.03
C PRO A 94 -23.77 -8.40 5.30
N ALA A 95 -24.49 -8.91 4.30
CA ALA A 95 -25.84 -9.40 4.53
C ALA A 95 -25.77 -10.46 5.63
N ARG A 96 -26.59 -10.33 6.68
CA ARG A 96 -26.72 -11.40 7.68
C ARG A 96 -27.19 -12.64 6.95
N GLY A 97 -26.38 -13.70 6.97
CA GLY A 97 -26.71 -14.96 6.33
C GLY A 97 -28.05 -15.49 6.82
N GLY A 98 -28.95 -15.75 5.87
CA GLY A 98 -30.27 -16.32 6.13
C GLY A 98 -31.31 -15.85 5.12
N ASP A 99 -31.08 -16.12 3.84
CA ASP A 99 -32.13 -16.49 2.87
C ASP A 99 -31.47 -16.72 1.51
N SER A 100 -31.16 -17.99 1.21
CA SER A 100 -30.99 -18.43 -0.18
C SER A 100 -32.38 -18.62 -0.76
N PRO A 101 -32.76 -17.96 -1.87
CA PRO A 101 -33.94 -18.38 -2.59
C PRO A 101 -33.64 -19.75 -3.21
N ALA A 102 -34.53 -20.71 -2.97
CA ALA A 102 -34.47 -22.04 -3.55
C ALA A 102 -34.38 -21.93 -5.08
N ALA A 103 -33.46 -22.69 -5.65
CA ALA A 103 -33.40 -22.91 -7.08
C ALA A 103 -34.74 -23.53 -7.54
N SER A 104 -35.34 -22.95 -8.57
CA SER A 104 -36.32 -23.57 -9.47
C SER A 104 -36.18 -22.95 -10.84
#